data_AF-A0A5B8NTN8-F1
#
_entry.id   AF-A0A5B8NTN8-F1
#
_cell.length_a   1.000
_cell.length_b   1.000
_cell.length_c   1.000
_cell.angle_alpha   90.00
_cell.angle_beta   90.00
_cell.angle_gamma   90.00
#
_symmetry.space_group_name_H-M   'P 1'
#
loop_
_entity.id
_entity.type
_entity.pdbx_description
1 polymer ?
#
loop_
_entity_poly.entity_id
_entity_poly.type
_entity_poly.pdbx_seq_one_letter_code
_entity_poly.pdbx_strand_id
1 'polypeptide(L)'
;MDNDFSPEDDLVTQKFLSIRQQAKKRNITLTSIVRPRKKTPSRPPRLGYPTGRDGRGLGKKNKLEGFSSIVNREITTRGWKKELAGGWIISHWGDVVGHNVASHTKIEMLKNKELHISCDSTAWATNLRYMQHDILQKIAVEVGDNVVVKLHIYGPKAPTWRHGPLHVKGRGPRDTYG
;
A
#
# COMPACT_ATOMS: atom_id res chain seq x y z
N MET A 1 16.26 -84.06 -47.82
CA MET A 1 14.87 -83.58 -47.64
C MET A 1 14.93 -82.45 -46.61
N ASP A 2 15.72 -81.41 -46.80
CA ASP A 2 15.61 -80.39 -47.86
C ASP A 2 14.17 -79.89 -47.94
N ASN A 3 13.91 -78.77 -47.29
CA ASN A 3 12.72 -77.96 -47.56
C ASN A 3 13.14 -76.49 -47.51
N ASP A 4 13.66 -76.06 -48.66
CA ASP A 4 13.20 -74.89 -49.39
C ASP A 4 12.69 -73.71 -48.54
N PHE A 5 13.61 -72.78 -48.28
CA PHE A 5 13.27 -71.39 -48.00
C PHE A 5 12.60 -70.81 -49.25
N SER A 6 11.27 -70.72 -49.21
CA SER A 6 10.45 -70.12 -50.27
C SER A 6 10.73 -68.61 -50.37
N PRO A 7 11.00 -68.04 -51.56
CA PRO A 7 11.36 -66.62 -51.75
C PRO A 7 10.22 -65.62 -51.44
N GLU A 8 9.03 -66.09 -51.09
CA GLU A 8 7.84 -65.26 -50.87
C GLU A 8 7.83 -64.59 -49.48
N ASP A 9 8.55 -65.16 -48.50
CA ASP A 9 8.65 -64.59 -47.14
C ASP A 9 9.49 -63.29 -47.12
N ASP A 10 10.41 -63.10 -48.08
CA ASP A 10 11.25 -61.91 -48.15
C ASP A 10 10.49 -60.67 -48.65
N LEU A 11 9.52 -60.81 -49.55
CA LEU A 11 8.72 -59.69 -50.07
C LEU A 11 7.74 -59.13 -49.03
N VAL A 12 7.14 -60.03 -48.25
CA VAL A 12 6.27 -59.67 -47.13
C VAL A 12 7.09 -58.93 -46.07
N THR A 13 8.26 -59.46 -45.74
CA THR A 13 9.20 -58.86 -44.78
C THR A 13 9.70 -57.49 -45.25
N GLN A 14 10.01 -57.32 -46.55
CA GLN A 14 10.39 -56.02 -47.12
C GLN A 14 9.23 -55.02 -47.14
N LYS A 15 8.00 -55.44 -47.43
CA LYS A 15 6.81 -54.57 -47.32
C LYS A 15 6.60 -54.09 -45.89
N PHE A 16 6.73 -54.96 -44.89
CA PHE A 16 6.59 -54.55 -43.49
C PHE A 16 7.68 -53.56 -43.02
N LEU A 17 8.91 -53.71 -43.50
CA LEU A 17 10.00 -52.78 -43.17
C LEU A 17 9.79 -51.38 -43.78
N SER A 18 9.32 -51.31 -45.02
CA SER A 18 9.02 -50.02 -45.67
C SER A 18 7.87 -49.27 -44.99
N ILE A 19 6.82 -49.97 -44.56
CA ILE A 19 5.71 -49.40 -43.76
C ILE A 19 6.21 -48.81 -42.43
N ARG A 20 7.09 -49.54 -41.71
CA ARG A 20 7.69 -49.07 -40.45
C ARG A 20 8.56 -47.83 -40.63
N GLN A 21 9.35 -47.76 -41.70
CA GLN A 21 10.16 -46.58 -41.99
C GLN A 21 9.29 -45.36 -42.37
N GLN A 22 8.19 -45.58 -43.08
CA GLN A 22 7.27 -44.50 -43.46
C GLN A 22 6.49 -43.95 -42.25
N ALA A 23 6.21 -44.79 -41.25
CA ALA A 23 5.61 -44.37 -39.98
C ALA A 23 6.56 -43.49 -39.14
N LYS A 24 7.89 -43.72 -39.17
CA LYS A 24 8.86 -42.86 -38.46
C LYS A 24 9.06 -41.48 -39.11
N LYS A 25 8.90 -41.37 -40.44
CA LYS A 25 9.00 -40.09 -41.18
C LYS A 25 7.79 -39.20 -41.00
N ARG A 26 6.62 -39.78 -40.75
CA ARG A 26 5.42 -39.03 -40.38
C ARG A 26 5.52 -38.75 -38.89
N ASN A 27 5.84 -37.50 -38.53
CA ASN A 27 5.88 -37.00 -37.15
C ASN A 27 4.46 -36.98 -36.52
N ILE A 28 3.82 -38.14 -36.47
CA ILE A 28 2.49 -38.35 -35.92
C ILE A 28 2.75 -38.80 -34.49
N THR A 29 2.70 -37.85 -33.57
CA THR A 29 2.59 -38.13 -32.15
C THR A 29 1.30 -38.92 -31.94
N LEU A 30 1.42 -40.23 -31.72
CA LEU A 30 0.33 -41.01 -31.15
C LEU A 30 0.06 -40.42 -29.76
N THR A 31 -0.88 -39.47 -29.68
CA THR A 31 -1.43 -39.01 -28.41
C THR A 31 -1.97 -40.24 -27.70
N SER A 32 -1.26 -40.69 -26.69
CA SER A 32 -1.70 -41.76 -25.80
C SER A 32 -3.08 -41.37 -25.27
N ILE A 33 -4.13 -42.07 -25.71
CA ILE A 33 -5.53 -41.87 -25.30
C ILE A 33 -5.76 -42.25 -23.82
N VAL A 34 -4.72 -42.70 -23.11
CA VAL A 34 -4.75 -42.87 -21.67
C VAL A 34 -4.63 -41.50 -21.00
N ARG A 35 -5.77 -40.81 -20.85
CA ARG A 35 -5.87 -39.66 -19.94
C ARG A 35 -5.52 -40.16 -18.54
N PRO A 36 -4.50 -39.61 -17.84
CA PRO A 36 -4.24 -39.99 -16.47
C PRO A 36 -5.49 -39.69 -15.64
N ARG A 37 -6.07 -40.72 -15.02
CA ARG A 37 -7.23 -40.59 -14.14
C ARG A 37 -6.82 -39.65 -13.00
N LYS A 38 -7.29 -38.39 -13.04
CA LYS A 38 -7.11 -37.44 -11.93
C LYS A 38 -7.64 -38.15 -10.67
N LYS A 39 -6.75 -38.50 -9.75
CA LYS A 39 -7.14 -38.95 -8.40
C LYS A 39 -8.01 -37.83 -7.85
N THR A 40 -9.31 -38.09 -7.71
CA THR A 40 -10.17 -37.19 -6.96
C THR A 40 -9.55 -37.07 -5.57
N PRO A 41 -9.39 -35.85 -5.03
CA PRO A 41 -8.82 -35.70 -3.70
C PRO A 41 -9.70 -36.52 -2.75
N SER A 42 -9.10 -37.53 -2.13
CA SER A 42 -9.75 -38.27 -1.05
C SER A 42 -10.27 -37.23 -0.07
N ARG A 43 -11.57 -37.26 0.23
CA ARG A 43 -12.17 -36.35 1.21
C ARG A 43 -11.27 -36.36 2.45
N PRO A 44 -10.81 -35.21 2.95
CA PRO A 44 -10.00 -35.20 4.16
C PRO A 44 -10.77 -35.99 5.24
N PRO A 45 -10.08 -36.80 6.06
CA PRO A 45 -10.73 -37.49 7.16
C PRO A 45 -11.52 -36.44 7.94
N ARG A 46 -12.78 -36.75 8.27
CA ARG A 46 -13.62 -35.85 9.06
C ARG A 46 -12.94 -35.65 10.41
N LEU A 47 -12.14 -34.61 10.53
CA LEU A 47 -11.58 -34.17 11.79
C LEU A 47 -12.80 -33.91 12.68
N GLY A 48 -12.87 -34.58 13.83
CA GLY A 48 -14.01 -34.47 14.74
C GLY A 48 -14.31 -33.01 15.07
N TYR A 49 -15.56 -32.71 15.44
CA TYR A 49 -15.91 -31.37 15.88
C TYR A 49 -14.99 -30.97 17.04
N PRO A 50 -14.45 -29.74 17.05
CA PRO A 50 -13.55 -29.32 18.11
C PRO A 50 -14.34 -29.34 19.42
N THR A 51 -13.86 -30.18 20.33
CA THR A 51 -14.55 -30.54 21.57
C THR A 51 -13.67 -30.09 22.72
N GLY A 52 -14.27 -29.53 23.78
CA GLY A 52 -13.53 -29.14 24.99
C GLY A 52 -12.97 -30.36 25.73
N ARG A 53 -12.19 -30.11 26.79
CA ARG A 53 -11.64 -31.17 27.66
C ARG A 53 -12.72 -32.07 28.27
N ASP A 54 -13.94 -31.54 28.37
CA ASP A 54 -15.11 -32.20 28.96
C ASP A 54 -15.97 -32.96 27.93
N GLY A 55 -15.54 -33.08 26.67
CA GLY A 55 -16.31 -33.80 25.65
C GLY A 55 -17.51 -33.04 25.06
N ARG A 56 -17.75 -31.79 25.47
CA ARG A 56 -18.77 -30.90 24.87
C ARG A 56 -18.24 -30.18 23.63
N GLY A 57 -19.06 -30.12 22.57
CA GLY A 57 -18.74 -29.36 21.36
C GLY A 57 -18.51 -27.88 21.70
N LEU A 58 -17.41 -27.30 21.22
CA LEU A 58 -17.14 -25.88 21.46
C LEU A 58 -18.25 -25.05 20.80
N GLY A 59 -19.03 -24.35 21.62
CA GLY A 59 -20.03 -23.40 21.12
C GLY A 59 -19.36 -22.33 20.27
N LYS A 60 -20.04 -21.85 19.22
CA LYS A 60 -19.60 -20.68 18.46
C LYS A 60 -19.43 -19.51 19.43
N LYS A 61 -18.19 -19.09 19.66
CA LYS A 61 -17.94 -17.84 20.39
C LYS A 61 -18.59 -16.73 19.56
N ASN A 62 -19.58 -16.05 20.13
CA ASN A 62 -20.15 -14.84 19.53
C ASN A 62 -19.02 -13.81 19.45
N LYS A 63 -18.36 -13.75 18.29
CA LYS A 63 -17.31 -12.78 18.02
C LYS A 63 -18.00 -11.47 17.70
N LEU A 64 -18.50 -10.81 18.73
CA LEU A 64 -18.91 -9.43 18.64
C LEU A 64 -17.68 -8.65 18.20
N GLU A 65 -17.80 -7.94 17.08
CA GLU A 65 -16.76 -7.02 16.67
C GLU A 65 -16.62 -5.93 17.74
N GLY A 66 -15.38 -5.62 18.10
CA GLY A 66 -15.11 -4.56 19.07
C GLY A 66 -15.59 -3.23 18.49
N PHE A 67 -16.12 -2.35 19.35
CA PHE A 67 -16.52 -1.01 18.93
C PHE A 67 -15.41 -0.29 18.14
N SER A 68 -14.16 -0.49 18.54
CA SER A 68 -12.99 0.04 17.83
C SER A 68 -12.83 -0.48 16.39
N SER A 69 -13.16 -1.74 16.09
CA SER A 69 -13.08 -2.26 14.71
C SER A 69 -14.16 -1.65 13.83
N ILE A 70 -15.35 -1.46 14.37
CA ILE A 70 -16.48 -0.82 13.67
C ILE A 70 -16.15 0.65 13.39
N VAL A 71 -15.66 1.39 14.39
CA VAL A 71 -15.26 2.79 14.22
C VAL A 71 -14.10 2.93 13.23
N ASN A 72 -13.06 2.11 13.34
CA ASN A 72 -11.94 2.14 12.38
C ASN A 72 -12.39 1.82 10.95
N ARG A 73 -13.31 0.86 10.79
CA ARG A 73 -13.94 0.58 9.50
C ARG A 73 -14.68 1.81 8.98
N GLU A 74 -15.44 2.50 9.82
CA GLU A 74 -16.19 3.68 9.40
C GLU A 74 -15.29 4.87 9.05
N ILE A 75 -14.20 5.06 9.81
CA ILE A 75 -13.19 6.08 9.54
C ILE A 75 -12.53 5.85 8.17
N THR A 76 -12.25 4.59 7.84
CA THR A 76 -11.62 4.22 6.57
C THR A 76 -12.60 4.28 5.40
N THR A 77 -13.83 3.83 5.56
CA THR A 77 -14.85 3.87 4.49
C THR A 77 -15.29 5.29 4.15
N ARG A 78 -15.37 6.19 5.15
CA ARG A 78 -15.82 7.58 4.97
C ARG A 78 -14.70 8.58 4.73
N GLY A 79 -13.43 8.15 4.80
CA GLY A 79 -12.29 9.04 4.60
C GLY A 79 -12.06 10.06 5.72
N TRP A 80 -12.70 9.88 6.89
CA TRP A 80 -12.58 10.76 8.06
C TRP A 80 -11.17 10.78 8.67
N LYS A 81 -10.29 9.88 8.22
CA LYS A 81 -8.89 9.84 8.64
C LYS A 81 -8.22 11.22 8.53
N LYS A 82 -8.53 12.00 7.48
CA LYS A 82 -7.94 13.33 7.29
C LYS A 82 -8.46 14.36 8.31
N GLU A 83 -9.75 14.37 8.58
CA GLU A 83 -10.38 15.32 9.51
C GLU A 83 -9.96 15.03 10.95
N LEU A 84 -9.93 13.74 11.33
CA LEU A 84 -9.44 13.29 12.64
C LEU A 84 -7.95 13.61 12.81
N ALA A 85 -7.14 13.38 11.78
CA ALA A 85 -5.73 13.75 11.80
C ALA A 85 -5.54 15.26 12.02
N GLY A 86 -6.29 16.10 11.29
CA GLY A 86 -6.24 17.54 11.47
C GLY A 86 -6.61 17.94 12.90
N GLY A 87 -7.70 17.38 13.44
CA GLY A 87 -8.13 17.62 14.82
C GLY A 87 -7.08 17.20 15.85
N TRP A 88 -6.44 16.05 15.66
CA TRP A 88 -5.37 15.57 16.54
C TRP A 88 -4.13 16.47 16.49
N ILE A 89 -3.68 16.87 15.30
CA ILE A 89 -2.50 17.75 15.14
C ILE A 89 -2.77 19.11 15.79
N ILE A 90 -3.98 19.66 15.63
CA ILE A 90 -4.35 20.94 16.23
C ILE A 90 -4.35 20.84 17.76
N SER A 91 -4.85 19.75 18.33
CA SER A 91 -4.90 19.58 19.80
C SER A 91 -3.54 19.27 20.43
N HIS A 92 -2.67 18.54 19.73
CA HIS A 92 -1.35 18.11 20.23
C HIS A 92 -0.18 18.87 19.60
N TRP A 93 -0.43 20.04 18.99
CA TRP A 93 0.62 20.82 18.34
C TRP A 93 1.76 21.19 19.29
N GLY A 94 1.42 21.49 20.55
CA GLY A 94 2.38 21.75 21.62
C GLY A 94 3.31 20.58 21.92
N ASP A 95 2.83 19.34 21.81
CA ASP A 95 3.63 18.14 22.08
C ASP A 95 4.55 17.80 20.90
N VAL A 96 4.10 18.09 19.68
CA VAL A 96 4.88 17.85 18.46
C VAL A 96 6.09 18.80 18.40
N VAL A 97 5.86 20.11 18.57
CA VAL A 97 6.88 21.15 18.31
C VAL A 97 7.49 21.74 19.58
N GLY A 98 6.82 21.57 20.73
CA GLY A 98 7.19 22.17 22.00
C GLY A 98 6.42 23.47 22.29
N HIS A 99 6.28 23.77 23.58
CA HIS A 99 5.42 24.86 24.06
C HIS A 99 5.79 26.23 23.49
N ASN A 100 7.08 26.58 23.48
CA ASN A 100 7.56 27.88 23.02
C ASN A 100 7.23 28.13 21.52
N VAL A 101 7.52 27.14 20.67
CA VAL A 101 7.23 27.25 19.24
C VAL A 101 5.72 27.25 18.97
N ALA A 102 4.95 26.45 19.73
CA ALA A 102 3.50 26.42 19.61
C ALA A 102 2.83 27.74 20.00
N SER A 103 3.38 28.51 20.93
CA SER A 103 2.84 29.84 21.30
C SER A 103 2.92 30.87 20.17
N HIS A 104 3.92 30.74 19.31
CA HIS A 104 4.24 31.68 18.23
C HIS A 104 3.74 31.22 16.85
N THR A 105 3.07 30.07 16.79
CA THR A 105 2.67 29.44 15.53
C THR A 105 1.20 29.03 15.57
N LYS A 106 0.53 29.12 14.43
CA LYS A 106 -0.87 28.74 14.29
C LYS A 106 -1.06 27.89 13.05
N ILE A 107 -1.81 26.80 13.19
CA ILE A 107 -2.20 25.96 12.06
C ILE A 107 -3.41 26.60 11.40
N GLU A 108 -3.28 26.93 10.12
CA GLU A 108 -4.37 27.52 9.33
C GLU A 108 -5.25 26.45 8.70
N MET A 109 -4.62 25.44 8.09
CA MET A 109 -5.33 24.46 7.27
C MET A 109 -4.49 23.19 7.04
N LEU A 110 -5.19 22.05 6.95
CA LEU A 110 -4.64 20.79 6.41
C LEU A 110 -5.35 20.43 5.08
N LYS A 111 -4.65 20.51 3.95
CA LYS A 111 -5.20 20.20 2.62
C LYS A 111 -4.23 19.38 1.80
N ASN A 112 -4.70 18.37 1.06
CA ASN A 112 -3.87 17.57 0.17
C ASN A 112 -2.60 16.96 0.81
N LYS A 113 -2.66 16.61 2.10
CA LYS A 113 -1.51 16.17 2.91
C LYS A 113 -0.45 17.27 3.13
N GLU A 114 -0.83 18.52 2.96
CA GLU A 114 0.00 19.69 3.20
C GLU A 114 -0.56 20.45 4.40
N LEU A 115 0.29 20.71 5.39
CA LEU A 115 -0.04 21.44 6.60
C LEU A 115 0.41 22.90 6.46
N HIS A 116 -0.53 23.83 6.51
CA HIS A 116 -0.29 25.26 6.40
C HIS A 116 -0.22 25.89 7.79
N ILE A 117 0.91 26.54 8.08
CA ILE A 117 1.21 27.13 9.39
C ILE A 117 1.57 28.59 9.19
N SER A 118 0.93 29.48 9.96
CA SER A 118 1.29 30.88 10.08
C SER A 118 2.13 31.11 11.34
N CYS A 119 3.16 31.94 11.21
CA CYS A 119 4.03 32.34 12.31
C CYS A 119 3.91 33.86 12.52
N ASP A 120 4.05 34.30 13.76
CA ASP A 120 4.04 35.72 14.11
C ASP A 120 5.36 36.44 13.78
N SER A 121 6.50 35.73 13.80
CA SER A 121 7.83 36.27 13.54
C SER A 121 8.56 35.52 12.41
N THR A 122 9.41 36.25 11.69
CA THR A 122 10.31 35.71 10.67
C THR A 122 11.36 34.77 11.27
N ALA A 123 11.84 35.06 12.48
CA ALA A 123 12.80 34.21 13.19
C ALA A 123 12.16 32.85 13.56
N TRP A 124 10.95 32.88 14.11
CA TRP A 124 10.19 31.66 14.44
C TRP A 124 9.86 30.82 13.22
N ALA A 125 9.46 31.46 12.11
CA ALA A 125 9.22 30.76 10.85
C ALA A 125 10.48 30.04 10.35
N THR A 126 11.65 30.65 10.52
CA THR A 126 12.93 30.04 10.14
C THR A 126 13.28 28.86 11.05
N ASN A 127 13.09 29.00 12.36
CA ASN A 127 13.27 27.88 13.30
C ASN A 127 12.39 26.68 12.93
N LEU A 128 11.12 26.93 12.60
CA LEU A 128 10.18 25.87 12.22
C LEU A 128 10.57 25.19 10.90
N ARG A 129 11.15 25.93 9.95
CA ARG A 129 11.71 25.36 8.72
C ARG A 129 12.88 24.41 9.01
N TYR A 130 13.75 24.75 9.96
CA TYR A 130 14.83 23.84 10.37
C TYR A 130 14.30 22.55 10.99
N MET A 131 13.25 22.65 11.82
CA MET A 131 12.62 21.49 12.49
C MET A 131 11.61 20.73 11.61
N GLN A 132 11.44 21.11 10.34
CA GLN A 132 10.38 20.59 9.48
C GLN A 132 10.41 19.06 9.33
N HIS A 133 11.61 18.48 9.21
CA HIS A 133 11.77 17.03 9.06
C HIS A 133 11.31 16.28 10.32
N ASP A 134 11.79 16.72 11.48
CA ASP A 134 11.47 16.11 12.77
C ASP A 134 9.96 16.21 13.08
N ILE A 135 9.34 17.34 12.74
CA ILE A 135 7.89 17.53 12.88
C ILE A 135 7.13 16.52 12.02
N LEU A 136 7.50 16.37 10.75
CA LEU A 136 6.86 15.39 9.85
C LEU A 136 7.01 13.96 10.38
N GLN A 137 8.19 13.62 10.89
CA GLN A 137 8.45 12.30 11.45
C GLN A 137 7.61 12.03 12.69
N LYS A 138 7.53 12.97 13.64
CA LYS A 138 6.68 12.84 14.83
C LYS A 138 5.20 12.68 14.47
N ILE A 139 4.71 13.46 13.52
CA ILE A 139 3.31 13.36 13.06
C ILE A 139 3.05 12.00 12.40
N ALA A 140 3.99 11.48 11.62
CA ALA A 140 3.87 10.18 10.97
C ALA A 140 3.80 9.03 11.99
N VAL A 141 4.57 9.11 13.08
CA VAL A 141 4.56 8.11 14.16
C VAL A 141 3.20 8.06 14.87
N GLU A 142 2.60 9.21 15.18
CA GLU A 142 1.40 9.28 16.00
C GLU A 142 0.09 9.11 15.20
N VAL A 143 0.00 9.74 14.02
CA VAL A 143 -1.23 9.77 13.21
C VAL A 143 -1.20 8.74 12.08
N GLY A 144 -0.01 8.24 11.76
CA GLY A 144 0.26 7.29 10.70
C GLY A 144 0.77 7.93 9.42
N ASP A 145 1.41 7.09 8.60
CA ASP A 145 2.04 7.51 7.36
C ASP A 145 1.07 8.13 6.36
N ASN A 146 1.61 9.02 5.52
CA ASN A 146 0.93 9.66 4.38
C ASN A 146 -0.24 10.60 4.73
N VAL A 147 -0.39 11.00 5.99
CA VAL A 147 -1.40 11.98 6.42
C VAL A 147 -0.92 13.41 6.17
N VAL A 148 0.32 13.71 6.56
CA VAL A 148 1.03 14.95 6.26
C VAL A 148 2.34 14.59 5.56
N VAL A 149 2.55 15.15 4.38
CA VAL A 149 3.73 14.93 3.54
C VAL A 149 4.57 16.21 3.46
N LYS A 150 3.94 17.38 3.58
CA LYS A 150 4.61 18.66 3.40
C LYS A 150 4.12 19.71 4.40
N LEU A 151 5.03 20.56 4.86
CA LEU A 151 4.70 21.76 5.62
C LEU A 151 4.86 22.99 4.74
N HIS A 152 3.89 23.89 4.83
CA HIS A 152 3.95 25.24 4.30
C HIS A 152 3.99 26.23 5.46
N ILE A 153 5.11 26.92 5.59
CA ILE A 153 5.39 27.80 6.72
C ILE A 153 5.40 29.24 6.23
N TYR A 154 4.38 29.99 6.63
CA TYR A 154 4.21 31.39 6.33
C TYR A 154 4.74 32.22 7.50
N GLY A 155 5.66 33.15 7.20
CA GLY A 155 6.03 34.20 8.15
C GLY A 155 4.97 35.30 8.21
N PRO A 156 5.18 36.31 9.06
CA PRO A 156 4.33 37.49 9.08
C PRO A 156 4.31 38.14 7.69
N LYS A 157 3.14 38.63 7.26
CA LYS A 157 3.04 39.37 6.00
C LYS A 157 3.90 40.62 6.11
N ALA A 158 4.89 40.75 5.22
CA ALA A 158 5.73 41.93 5.17
C ALA A 158 4.86 43.18 4.94
N PRO A 159 5.05 44.27 5.70
CA PRO A 159 4.33 45.51 5.46
C PRO A 159 4.65 46.02 4.05
N THR A 160 3.62 46.54 3.36
CA THR A 160 3.77 47.14 2.04
C THR A 160 3.72 48.66 2.19
N TRP A 161 4.85 49.33 1.97
CA TRP A 161 4.94 50.80 2.00
C TRP A 161 4.50 51.45 0.67
N ARG A 162 3.88 50.67 -0.22
CA ARG A 162 3.35 51.15 -1.50
C ARG A 162 1.94 51.65 -1.29
N HIS A 163 1.77 52.96 -1.28
CA HIS A 163 0.47 53.61 -1.20
C HIS A 163 0.24 54.52 -2.40
N GLY A 164 -0.93 54.39 -3.04
CA GLY A 164 -1.43 55.31 -4.06
C GLY A 164 -0.82 55.21 -5.47
N PRO A 165 -1.42 55.89 -6.46
CA PRO A 165 -1.01 55.85 -7.87
C PRO A 165 0.27 56.64 -8.18
N LEU A 166 0.71 57.53 -7.30
CA LEU A 166 1.91 58.38 -7.49
C LEU A 166 3.13 57.87 -6.70
N HIS A 167 3.30 56.55 -6.59
CA HIS A 167 4.38 55.97 -5.79
C HIS A 167 5.74 56.05 -6.51
N VAL A 168 6.69 56.78 -5.92
CA VAL A 168 8.09 56.85 -6.37
C VAL A 168 8.87 55.63 -5.87
N LYS A 169 9.71 55.03 -6.73
CA LYS A 169 10.55 53.87 -6.37
C LYS A 169 11.69 54.30 -5.43
N GLY A 170 11.40 54.35 -4.12
CA GLY A 170 12.40 54.60 -3.07
C GLY A 170 13.40 53.45 -2.89
N ARG A 171 14.44 53.67 -2.06
CA ARG A 171 15.32 52.57 -1.61
C ARG A 171 14.46 51.65 -0.74
N GLY A 172 14.34 50.38 -1.14
CA GLY A 172 13.42 49.43 -0.56
C GLY A 172 13.59 49.21 0.95
N PRO A 173 12.86 48.24 1.52
CA PRO A 173 12.89 47.96 2.94
C PRO A 173 14.34 47.71 3.38
N ARG A 174 14.85 48.53 4.31
CA ARG A 174 16.11 48.25 4.99
C ARG A 174 15.82 47.22 6.09
N ASP A 175 16.78 46.35 6.37
CA ASP A 175 16.68 45.12 7.18
C ASP A 175 16.24 45.32 8.65
N THR A 176 15.05 45.87 8.90
CA THR A 176 14.58 46.23 10.25
C THR A 176 13.87 45.10 11.00
N TYR A 177 14.13 43.83 10.68
CA TYR A 177 13.53 42.71 11.42
C TYR A 177 14.56 41.60 11.61
N GLY A 178 15.47 41.85 12.56
CA GLY A 178 16.16 40.79 13.30
C GLY A 178 15.25 40.20 14.37
#